data_AF-A0A7K2DF98-F1
#
_entry.id   AF-A0A7K2DF98-F1
#
_cell.length_a   1.000
_cell.length_b   1.000
_cell.length_c   1.000
_cell.angle_alpha   90.00
_cell.angle_beta   90.00
_cell.angle_gamma   90.00
#
_symmetry.space_group_name_H-M   'P 1'
#
loop_
_entity.id
_entity.type
_entity.pdbx_description
1 polymer ?
#
loop_
_entity_poly.entity_id
_entity_poly.type
_entity_poly.pdbx_seq_one_letter_code
_entity_poly.pdbx_strand_id
1 'polypeptide(L)'
;PYLEDEELEGTKLDKSLLAGLAMLAIIGVGLPLYWLGEPGRHDGLIKDTDRIFADRGGELYTEGSDCQQCHGAEGTGGSAPVTITDAEGNFVATVAWAAPALNTVLSRHSEDEVRHVLNYGRNNVMPAWGAPGGGPLTEQQIEYLIHYMRRIQIPESELRDIVDTGVREGIAEHLGTSDDAAVDEWLGAVDAVVEEARAMALAADASLEGSPEGIRRAGLELLASGEAPGSELYQTYGEILFNNPAAGGTYSCARCHTYGWSFDATTDGDDSIDGHAGPILDSYTVGGGFFGPNLTGGGTLDQFETAGLHADFISAGQSIGQTYGRGGSGGNGQMPGFGPRTDDDLEVTYPATLTPDQIDAIVAFERNL
;
A
#
# COMPACT_ATOMS: atom_id res chain seq x y z
N PRO A 1 21.88 70.21 32.67
CA PRO A 1 21.07 71.43 32.93
C PRO A 1 19.88 71.06 33.83
N TYR A 2 19.64 71.81 34.90
CA TYR A 2 18.41 71.72 35.69
C TYR A 2 17.27 72.26 34.82
N LEU A 3 16.14 71.55 34.77
CA LEU A 3 14.92 71.99 34.07
C LEU A 3 13.91 72.42 35.13
N GLU A 4 13.20 73.52 34.88
CA GLU A 4 12.12 73.97 35.76
C GLU A 4 10.94 72.98 35.72
N ASP A 5 10.19 72.87 36.82
CA ASP A 5 9.12 71.87 36.99
C ASP A 5 8.07 71.96 35.87
N GLU A 6 7.72 73.18 35.43
CA GLU A 6 6.78 73.42 34.33
C GLU A 6 7.23 72.78 33.00
N GLU A 7 8.55 72.74 32.75
CA GLU A 7 9.12 72.15 31.54
C GLU A 7 9.17 70.61 31.65
N LEU A 8 9.41 70.10 32.86
CA LEU A 8 9.39 68.67 33.19
C LEU A 8 7.99 68.08 33.08
N GLU A 9 6.99 68.73 33.68
CA GLU A 9 5.60 68.27 33.75
C GLU A 9 4.78 68.60 32.49
N GLY A 10 5.20 69.61 31.71
CA GLY A 10 4.60 69.91 30.42
C GLY A 10 5.32 69.20 29.26
N THR A 11 6.24 69.91 28.62
CA THR A 11 6.77 69.50 27.30
C THR A 11 7.57 68.18 27.34
N LYS A 12 8.29 67.90 28.43
CA LYS A 12 9.06 66.64 28.59
C LYS A 12 8.15 65.45 28.86
N LEU A 13 7.15 65.61 29.74
CA LEU A 13 6.18 64.57 30.05
C LEU A 13 5.33 64.24 28.83
N ASP A 14 4.80 65.25 28.13
CA ASP A 14 3.99 65.07 26.92
C ASP A 14 4.74 64.31 25.82
N LYS A 15 6.02 64.63 25.59
CA LYS A 15 6.85 63.89 24.62
C LYS A 15 7.03 62.43 25.00
N SER A 16 7.20 62.16 26.30
CA SER A 16 7.39 60.79 26.82
C SER A 16 6.09 59.99 26.74
N LEU A 17 4.95 60.61 27.08
CA LEU A 17 3.62 60.01 26.97
C LEU A 17 3.23 59.78 25.50
N LEU A 18 3.54 60.72 24.60
CA LEU A 18 3.31 60.56 23.17
C LEU A 18 4.15 59.42 22.58
N ALA A 19 5.41 59.29 22.99
CA ALA A 19 6.26 58.17 22.60
C ALA A 19 5.71 56.83 23.12
N GLY A 20 5.24 56.80 24.37
CA GLY A 20 4.56 55.63 24.95
C GLY A 20 3.28 55.26 24.20
N LEU A 21 2.45 56.24 23.87
CA LEU A 21 1.22 56.04 23.09
C LEU A 21 1.53 55.56 21.67
N ALA A 22 2.56 56.11 21.01
CA ALA A 22 2.98 55.66 19.69
C ALA A 22 3.45 54.21 19.70
N MET A 23 4.25 53.81 20.70
CA MET A 23 4.68 52.42 20.86
C MET A 23 3.48 51.49 21.15
N LEU A 24 2.55 51.93 22.01
CA LEU A 24 1.33 51.18 22.31
C LEU A 24 0.46 51.03 21.06
N ALA A 25 0.34 52.06 20.22
CA ALA A 25 -0.38 51.99 18.95
C ALA A 25 0.32 51.04 17.95
N ILE A 26 1.65 51.07 17.86
CA ILE A 26 2.43 50.16 17.02
C ILE A 26 2.22 48.71 17.45
N ILE A 27 2.30 48.40 18.74
CA ILE A 27 2.08 47.03 19.24
C ILE A 27 0.60 46.65 19.10
N GLY A 28 -0.30 47.52 19.56
CA GLY A 28 -1.74 47.28 19.62
C GLY A 28 -2.42 47.15 18.26
N VAL A 29 -1.83 47.71 17.20
CA VAL A 29 -2.30 47.55 15.81
C VAL A 29 -1.40 46.59 15.02
N GLY A 30 -0.09 46.72 15.15
CA GLY A 30 0.88 45.94 14.37
C GLY A 30 0.90 44.46 14.71
N LEU A 31 0.76 44.08 15.99
CA LEU A 31 0.75 42.67 16.38
C LEU A 31 -0.52 41.94 15.88
N PRO A 32 -1.74 42.50 16.03
CA PRO A 32 -2.93 41.90 15.41
C PRO A 32 -2.85 41.80 13.88
N LEU A 33 -2.28 42.78 13.19
CA LEU A 33 -2.09 42.73 11.74
C LEU A 33 -1.07 41.66 11.33
N TYR A 34 0.01 41.48 12.10
CA TYR A 34 0.98 40.41 11.89
C TYR A 34 0.32 39.03 12.09
N TRP A 35 -0.47 38.85 13.16
CA TRP A 35 -1.20 37.61 13.42
C TRP A 35 -2.24 37.29 12.34
N LEU A 36 -2.82 38.29 11.69
CA LEU A 36 -3.75 38.06 10.58
C LEU A 36 -3.07 37.39 9.36
N GLY A 37 -1.77 37.64 9.17
CA GLY A 37 -0.96 37.02 8.11
C GLY A 37 -0.26 35.72 8.52
N GLU A 38 -0.25 35.40 9.81
CA GLU A 38 0.45 34.23 10.37
C GLU A 38 -0.07 32.89 9.82
N PRO A 39 -1.39 32.65 9.65
CA PRO A 39 -1.89 31.42 9.03
C PRO A 39 -1.28 31.15 7.65
N GLY A 40 -1.28 32.15 6.76
CA GLY A 40 -0.70 32.01 5.42
C GLY A 40 0.82 31.76 5.43
N ARG A 41 1.53 32.27 6.45
CA ARG A 41 2.96 31.99 6.64
C ARG A 41 3.20 30.53 7.05
N HIS A 42 2.35 29.97 7.90
CA HIS A 42 2.40 28.56 8.28
C HIS A 42 2.09 27.65 7.08
N ASP A 43 1.03 27.95 6.34
CA ASP A 43 0.65 27.20 5.14
C ASP A 43 1.76 27.22 4.09
N GLY A 44 2.40 28.37 3.90
CA GLY A 44 3.55 28.52 3.00
C GLY A 44 4.74 27.66 3.44
N LEU A 45 5.07 27.67 4.73
CA LEU A 45 6.16 26.86 5.28
C LEU A 45 5.91 25.36 5.10
N ILE A 46 4.68 24.88 5.32
CA ILE A 46 4.31 23.47 5.14
C ILE A 46 4.51 23.06 3.68
N LYS A 47 3.97 23.84 2.74
CA LYS A 47 4.10 23.56 1.30
C LYS A 47 5.54 23.62 0.81
N ASP A 48 6.33 24.61 1.27
CA ASP A 48 7.73 24.70 0.91
C ASP A 48 8.56 23.56 1.52
N THR A 49 8.24 23.14 2.75
CA THR A 49 8.91 22.01 3.40
C THR A 49 8.63 20.72 2.63
N ASP A 50 7.37 20.44 2.31
CA ASP A 50 6.97 19.25 1.55
C ASP A 50 7.64 19.22 0.17
N ARG A 51 7.63 20.35 -0.56
CA ARG A 51 8.34 20.49 -1.84
C ARG A 51 9.84 20.23 -1.70
N ILE A 52 10.51 20.90 -0.76
CA ILE A 52 11.96 20.75 -0.55
C ILE A 52 12.31 19.30 -0.16
N PHE A 53 11.48 18.67 0.67
CA PHE A 53 11.72 17.30 1.13
C PHE A 53 11.50 16.30 0.00
N ALA A 54 10.44 16.48 -0.81
CA ALA A 54 10.20 15.67 -1.99
C ALA A 54 11.28 15.85 -3.06
N ASP A 55 11.77 17.07 -3.30
CA ASP A 55 12.87 17.34 -4.24
C ASP A 55 14.16 16.64 -3.78
N ARG A 56 14.55 16.80 -2.50
CA ARG A 56 15.71 16.09 -1.91
C ARG A 56 15.54 14.58 -1.89
N GLY A 57 14.32 14.12 -1.66
CA GLY A 57 13.96 12.70 -1.69
C GLY A 57 14.10 12.12 -3.09
N GLY A 58 13.72 12.88 -4.13
CA GLY A 58 13.93 12.51 -5.52
C GLY A 58 15.41 12.38 -5.87
N GLU A 59 16.23 13.37 -5.50
CA GLU A 59 17.69 13.30 -5.68
C GLU A 59 18.31 12.09 -4.94
N LEU A 60 17.86 11.83 -3.72
CA LEU A 60 18.29 10.67 -2.95
C LEU A 60 17.83 9.35 -3.59
N TYR A 61 16.62 9.30 -4.14
CA TYR A 61 16.07 8.14 -4.83
C TYR A 61 16.85 7.80 -6.12
N THR A 62 17.27 8.82 -6.87
CA THR A 62 17.92 8.63 -8.18
C THR A 62 19.43 8.55 -8.12
N GLU A 63 20.09 9.33 -7.27
CA GLU A 63 21.55 9.51 -7.31
C GLU A 63 22.24 9.15 -5.98
N GLY A 64 21.55 9.28 -4.84
CA GLY A 64 22.16 9.08 -3.53
C GLY A 64 22.11 7.64 -3.03
N SER A 65 20.95 7.02 -3.08
CA SER A 65 20.66 5.64 -2.63
C SER A 65 20.32 4.71 -3.79
N ASP A 66 20.21 5.23 -5.02
CA ASP A 66 19.99 4.45 -6.23
C ASP A 66 18.76 3.50 -6.16
N CYS A 67 17.73 3.87 -5.40
CA CYS A 67 16.51 3.07 -5.23
C CYS A 67 15.85 2.72 -6.57
N GLN A 68 15.98 3.61 -7.57
CA GLN A 68 15.46 3.42 -8.92
C GLN A 68 16.08 2.21 -9.66
N GLN A 69 17.27 1.76 -9.28
CA GLN A 69 17.91 0.61 -9.94
C GLN A 69 17.09 -0.67 -9.77
N CYS A 70 16.38 -0.79 -8.63
CA CYS A 70 15.49 -1.91 -8.36
C CYS A 70 14.02 -1.54 -8.59
N HIS A 71 13.60 -0.36 -8.15
CA HIS A 71 12.18 0.04 -8.14
C HIS A 71 11.74 0.85 -9.37
N GLY A 72 12.59 0.98 -10.38
CA GLY A 72 12.29 1.70 -11.62
C GLY A 72 12.36 3.22 -11.46
N ALA A 73 12.30 3.94 -12.59
CA ALA A 73 12.16 5.40 -12.55
C ALA A 73 10.80 5.77 -11.93
N GLU A 74 10.77 6.80 -11.08
CA GLU A 74 9.54 7.25 -10.41
C GLU A 74 8.78 6.13 -9.66
N GLY A 75 9.47 5.06 -9.25
CA GLY A 75 8.85 3.99 -8.48
C GLY A 75 7.86 3.12 -9.26
N THR A 76 8.01 2.96 -10.57
CA THR A 76 7.12 2.12 -11.41
C THR A 76 7.22 0.61 -11.14
N GLY A 77 8.19 0.18 -10.33
CA GLY A 77 8.55 -1.23 -10.18
C GLY A 77 9.67 -1.63 -11.13
N GLY A 78 10.27 -2.80 -10.88
CA GLY A 78 11.43 -3.27 -11.64
C GLY A 78 11.88 -4.65 -11.20
N SER A 79 13.17 -4.93 -11.33
CA SER A 79 13.77 -6.19 -10.87
C SER A 79 15.11 -5.98 -10.19
N ALA A 80 15.46 -6.88 -9.28
CA ALA A 80 16.72 -6.86 -8.54
C ALA A 80 17.36 -8.25 -8.53
N PRO A 81 18.69 -8.38 -8.72
CA PRO A 81 19.37 -9.65 -8.58
C PRO A 81 19.40 -10.07 -7.10
N VAL A 82 18.89 -11.27 -6.80
CA VAL A 82 18.88 -11.83 -5.45
C VAL A 82 19.50 -13.22 -5.45
N THR A 83 20.41 -13.47 -4.52
CA THR A 83 20.97 -14.80 -4.31
C THR A 83 20.06 -15.63 -3.40
N ILE A 84 19.60 -16.77 -3.92
CA ILE A 84 18.83 -17.77 -3.21
C ILE A 84 19.78 -18.82 -2.63
N THR A 85 19.51 -19.25 -1.41
CA THR A 85 20.29 -20.28 -0.71
C THR A 85 19.39 -21.39 -0.20
N ASP A 86 19.96 -22.59 0.00
CA ASP A 86 19.27 -23.72 0.61
C ASP A 86 19.22 -23.59 2.15
N ALA A 87 18.63 -24.59 2.82
CA ALA A 87 18.49 -24.60 4.28
C ALA A 87 19.84 -24.63 5.03
N GLU A 88 20.88 -25.14 4.38
CA GLU A 88 22.25 -25.20 4.88
C GLU A 88 23.05 -23.92 4.55
N GLY A 89 22.46 -22.97 3.81
CA GLY A 89 23.08 -21.71 3.40
C GLY A 89 23.99 -21.84 2.19
N ASN A 90 23.94 -22.96 1.46
CA ASN A 90 24.67 -23.09 0.20
C ASN A 90 23.97 -22.29 -0.89
N PHE A 91 24.78 -21.76 -1.80
CA PHE A 91 24.30 -21.08 -2.98
C PHE A 91 23.40 -22.02 -3.82
N VAL A 92 22.17 -21.59 -4.06
CA VAL A 92 21.26 -22.19 -5.04
C VAL A 92 21.42 -21.42 -6.33
N ALA A 93 20.82 -20.24 -6.52
CA ALA A 93 20.89 -19.49 -7.78
C ALA A 93 20.88 -17.97 -7.51
N THR A 94 21.27 -17.14 -8.49
CA THR A 94 20.92 -15.72 -8.52
C THR A 94 19.77 -15.49 -9.48
N VAL A 95 18.67 -14.95 -8.96
CA VAL A 95 17.40 -14.76 -9.67
C VAL A 95 17.09 -13.29 -9.88
N ALA A 96 16.30 -12.98 -10.91
CA ALA A 96 15.69 -11.67 -11.09
C ALA A 96 14.43 -11.55 -10.20
N TRP A 97 14.58 -10.93 -9.03
CA TRP A 97 13.46 -10.70 -8.12
C TRP A 97 12.59 -9.54 -8.58
N ALA A 98 11.27 -9.74 -8.71
CA ALA A 98 10.30 -8.71 -9.04
C ALA A 98 10.17 -7.68 -7.89
N ALA A 99 10.74 -6.51 -8.11
CA ALA A 99 10.65 -5.38 -7.19
C ALA A 99 9.33 -4.64 -7.41
N PRO A 100 8.54 -4.44 -6.34
CA PRO A 100 7.21 -3.85 -6.46
C PRO A 100 7.29 -2.36 -6.79
N ALA A 101 6.21 -1.84 -7.36
CA ALA A 101 6.01 -0.43 -7.58
C ALA A 101 5.83 0.32 -6.25
N LEU A 102 6.43 1.50 -6.18
CA LEU A 102 6.38 2.42 -5.05
C LEU A 102 5.41 3.58 -5.29
N ASN A 103 5.02 3.83 -6.55
CA ASN A 103 4.03 4.84 -6.93
C ASN A 103 2.59 4.50 -6.50
N THR A 104 2.37 3.39 -5.82
CA THR A 104 1.11 3.06 -5.10
C THR A 104 1.35 2.55 -3.67
N VAL A 105 2.57 2.73 -3.14
CA VAL A 105 2.94 2.19 -1.82
C VAL A 105 2.05 2.75 -0.69
N LEU A 106 1.66 4.02 -0.77
CA LEU A 106 0.89 4.69 0.27
C LEU A 106 -0.61 4.37 0.22
N SER A 107 -1.08 3.78 -0.88
CA SER A 107 -2.39 3.12 -0.95
C SER A 107 -2.45 1.82 -0.14
N ARG A 108 -1.30 1.21 0.17
CA ARG A 108 -1.23 -0.11 0.82
C ARG A 108 -0.59 -0.11 2.19
N HIS A 109 0.27 0.88 2.44
CA HIS A 109 1.04 1.03 3.67
C HIS A 109 0.95 2.47 4.19
N SER A 110 0.94 2.62 5.51
CA SER A 110 1.17 3.89 6.17
C SER A 110 2.63 4.34 6.03
N GLU A 111 2.90 5.64 6.24
CA GLU A 111 4.28 6.15 6.23
C GLU A 111 5.14 5.50 7.31
N ASP A 112 4.56 5.12 8.45
CA ASP A 112 5.24 4.38 9.53
C ASP A 112 5.67 2.97 9.11
N GLU A 113 4.82 2.25 8.37
CA GLU A 113 5.14 0.94 7.82
C GLU A 113 6.21 1.05 6.73
N VAL A 114 6.10 2.05 5.85
CA VAL A 114 7.15 2.33 4.84
C VAL A 114 8.47 2.68 5.53
N ARG A 115 8.45 3.53 6.56
CA ARG A 115 9.63 3.87 7.35
C ARG A 115 10.24 2.64 8.02
N HIS A 116 9.41 1.74 8.55
CA HIS A 116 9.89 0.48 9.11
C HIS A 116 10.62 -0.37 8.05
N VAL A 117 10.04 -0.53 6.86
CA VAL A 117 10.67 -1.27 5.76
C VAL A 117 11.97 -0.60 5.30
N LEU A 118 12.01 0.72 5.18
CA LEU A 118 13.24 1.44 4.83
C LEU A 118 14.33 1.30 5.90
N ASN A 119 13.93 1.31 7.17
CA ASN A 119 14.87 1.17 8.29
C ASN A 119 15.46 -0.23 8.39
N TYR A 120 14.67 -1.29 8.18
CA TYR A 120 15.09 -2.67 8.48
C TYR A 120 15.23 -3.58 7.25
N GLY A 121 14.87 -3.09 6.06
CA GLY A 121 14.87 -3.87 4.83
C GLY A 121 13.76 -4.92 4.79
N ARG A 122 13.89 -5.88 3.86
CA ARG A 122 12.94 -6.98 3.67
C ARG A 122 13.65 -8.29 3.35
N ASN A 123 13.90 -9.08 4.40
CA ASN A 123 14.36 -10.47 4.37
C ASN A 123 15.42 -10.78 3.30
N ASN A 124 16.48 -9.97 3.26
CA ASN A 124 17.63 -10.03 2.33
C ASN A 124 17.32 -9.76 0.84
N VAL A 125 16.06 -9.50 0.46
CA VAL A 125 15.70 -9.03 -0.90
C VAL A 125 15.92 -7.52 -1.03
N MET A 126 15.61 -6.78 0.04
CA MET A 126 15.93 -5.35 0.16
C MET A 126 16.77 -5.13 1.42
N PRO A 127 17.95 -4.49 1.32
CA PRO A 127 18.78 -4.20 2.48
C PRO A 127 18.14 -3.14 3.38
N ALA A 128 18.60 -3.06 4.62
CA ALA A 128 18.28 -1.94 5.51
C ALA A 128 18.95 -0.66 4.99
N TRP A 129 18.17 0.41 4.84
CA TRP A 129 18.66 1.71 4.38
C TRP A 129 18.77 2.73 5.50
N GLY A 130 17.88 2.68 6.48
CA GLY A 130 17.92 3.57 7.63
C GLY A 130 18.89 3.13 8.73
N ALA A 131 19.44 4.12 9.43
CA ALA A 131 20.36 3.93 10.54
C ALA A 131 19.88 2.94 11.63
N PRO A 132 18.58 2.87 12.00
CA PRO A 132 18.11 1.90 13.00
C PRO A 132 18.38 0.43 12.64
N GLY A 133 18.32 0.06 11.36
CA GLY A 133 18.68 -1.27 10.89
C GLY A 133 20.13 -1.41 10.41
N GLY A 134 20.97 -0.40 10.67
CA GLY A 134 22.38 -0.38 10.27
C GLY A 134 22.64 0.12 8.85
N GLY A 135 21.63 0.71 8.20
CA GLY A 135 21.76 1.31 6.88
C GLY A 135 22.44 2.69 6.89
N PRO A 136 22.82 3.22 5.71
CA PRO A 136 23.62 4.44 5.60
C PRO A 136 22.83 5.75 5.79
N LEU A 137 21.49 5.72 5.77
CA LEU A 137 20.66 6.91 5.76
C LEU A 137 20.28 7.36 7.17
N THR A 138 20.32 8.67 7.39
CA THR A 138 19.80 9.29 8.60
C THR A 138 18.28 9.29 8.62
N GLU A 139 17.67 9.44 9.80
CA GLU A 139 16.22 9.57 9.94
C GLU A 139 15.63 10.63 9.00
N GLN A 140 16.27 11.79 8.90
CA GLN A 140 15.82 12.87 8.02
C GLN A 140 15.90 12.51 6.53
N GLN A 141 16.87 11.69 6.12
CA GLN A 141 16.94 11.20 4.75
C GLN A 141 15.85 10.18 4.44
N ILE A 142 15.45 9.36 5.42
CA ILE A 142 14.29 8.48 5.29
C ILE A 142 13.00 9.30 5.13
N GLU A 143 12.83 10.37 5.91
CA GLU A 143 11.71 11.30 5.71
C GLU A 143 11.68 11.89 4.29
N TYR A 144 12.83 12.30 3.75
CA TYR A 144 12.88 12.82 2.37
C TYR A 144 12.39 11.79 1.36
N LEU A 145 12.78 10.52 1.50
CA LEU A 145 12.29 9.45 0.63
C LEU A 145 10.77 9.25 0.74
N ILE A 146 10.21 9.31 1.95
CA ILE A 146 8.77 9.18 2.17
C ILE A 146 8.00 10.35 1.52
N HIS A 147 8.49 11.59 1.66
CA HIS A 147 7.91 12.74 0.95
C HIS A 147 8.00 12.60 -0.57
N TYR A 148 9.09 12.04 -1.09
CA TYR A 148 9.17 11.73 -2.52
C TYR A 148 8.15 10.65 -2.93
N MET A 149 8.00 9.58 -2.15
CA MET A 149 7.00 8.53 -2.38
C MET A 149 5.58 9.08 -2.37
N ARG A 150 5.29 10.07 -1.52
CA ARG A 150 4.02 10.81 -1.52
C ARG A 150 3.76 11.54 -2.83
N ARG A 151 4.80 12.19 -3.38
CA ARG A 151 4.71 12.97 -4.63
C ARG A 151 4.50 12.11 -5.87
N ILE A 152 5.07 10.90 -5.92
CA ILE A 152 5.00 10.01 -7.09
C ILE A 152 3.76 9.13 -7.10
N GLN A 153 2.82 9.27 -6.15
CA GLN A 153 1.61 8.45 -6.17
C GLN A 153 0.79 8.69 -7.45
N ILE A 154 0.38 7.61 -8.11
CA ILE A 154 -0.46 7.68 -9.32
C ILE A 154 -1.94 7.85 -8.97
N PRO A 155 -2.76 8.46 -9.86
CA PRO A 155 -4.20 8.59 -9.64
C PRO A 155 -4.91 7.23 -9.67
N GLU A 156 -6.08 7.16 -9.02
CA GLU A 156 -6.88 5.93 -8.95
C GLU A 156 -7.17 5.32 -10.33
N SER A 157 -7.47 6.13 -11.34
CA SER A 157 -7.76 5.62 -12.69
C SER A 157 -6.59 4.84 -13.28
N GLU A 158 -5.37 5.36 -13.14
CA GLU A 158 -4.16 4.70 -13.66
C GLU A 158 -3.85 3.43 -12.86
N LEU A 159 -4.04 3.47 -11.54
CA LEU A 159 -3.92 2.29 -10.69
C LEU A 159 -4.88 1.18 -11.15
N ARG A 160 -6.16 1.53 -11.35
CA ARG A 160 -7.19 0.59 -11.79
C ARG A 160 -6.86 -0.02 -13.14
N ASP A 161 -6.42 0.80 -14.09
CA ASP A 161 -6.02 0.33 -15.42
C ASP A 161 -4.89 -0.70 -15.33
N ILE A 162 -3.91 -0.50 -14.44
CA ILE A 162 -2.80 -1.45 -14.23
C ILE A 162 -3.31 -2.78 -13.64
N VAL A 163 -4.16 -2.73 -12.60
CA VAL A 163 -4.74 -3.93 -11.97
C VAL A 163 -5.57 -4.70 -12.99
N ASP A 164 -6.47 -4.02 -13.69
CA ASP A 164 -7.40 -4.63 -14.64
C ASP A 164 -6.67 -5.21 -15.85
N THR A 165 -5.60 -4.56 -16.32
CA THR A 165 -4.74 -5.12 -17.38
C THR A 165 -4.16 -6.47 -16.95
N GLY A 166 -3.56 -6.55 -15.76
CA GLY A 166 -2.99 -7.80 -15.27
C GLY A 166 -4.03 -8.90 -15.02
N VAL A 167 -5.23 -8.54 -14.58
CA VAL A 167 -6.36 -9.47 -14.46
C VAL A 167 -6.76 -10.02 -15.83
N ARG A 168 -6.91 -9.15 -16.84
CA ARG A 168 -7.28 -9.54 -18.20
C ARG A 168 -6.22 -10.43 -18.84
N GLU A 169 -4.94 -10.14 -18.61
CA GLU A 169 -3.81 -10.98 -19.05
C GLU A 169 -3.88 -12.37 -18.39
N GLY A 170 -4.11 -12.45 -17.08
CA GLY A 170 -4.26 -13.73 -16.37
C GLY A 170 -5.47 -14.54 -16.83
N ILE A 171 -6.59 -13.88 -17.17
CA ILE A 171 -7.75 -14.55 -17.76
C ILE A 171 -7.42 -15.06 -19.16
N ALA A 172 -6.76 -14.24 -19.99
CA ALA A 172 -6.37 -14.63 -21.34
C ALA A 172 -5.44 -15.86 -21.32
N GLU A 173 -4.47 -15.89 -20.39
CA GLU A 173 -3.60 -17.04 -20.14
C GLU A 173 -4.40 -18.28 -19.71
N HIS A 174 -5.28 -18.14 -18.71
CA HIS A 174 -6.14 -19.22 -18.23
C HIS A 174 -6.99 -19.84 -19.35
N LEU A 175 -7.52 -19.01 -20.24
CA LEU A 175 -8.32 -19.42 -21.38
C LEU A 175 -7.48 -19.92 -22.57
N GLY A 176 -6.17 -19.70 -22.57
CA GLY A 176 -5.29 -19.98 -23.70
C GLY A 176 -5.68 -19.19 -24.96
N THR A 177 -6.13 -17.95 -24.79
CA THR A 177 -6.65 -17.09 -25.87
C THR A 177 -5.97 -15.73 -25.90
N SER A 178 -6.04 -15.06 -27.03
CA SER A 178 -5.67 -13.64 -27.18
C SER A 178 -6.87 -12.79 -27.64
N ASP A 179 -8.08 -13.33 -27.55
CA ASP A 179 -9.32 -12.66 -27.96
C ASP A 179 -9.95 -11.93 -26.77
N ASP A 180 -9.92 -10.60 -26.81
CA ASP A 180 -10.50 -9.75 -25.77
C ASP A 180 -12.00 -10.00 -25.57
N ALA A 181 -12.73 -10.41 -26.63
CA ALA A 181 -14.16 -10.70 -26.51
C ALA A 181 -14.41 -11.96 -25.65
N ALA A 182 -13.51 -12.95 -25.70
CA ALA A 182 -13.59 -14.13 -24.86
C ALA A 182 -13.29 -13.79 -23.39
N VAL A 183 -12.34 -12.87 -23.15
CA VAL A 183 -12.05 -12.36 -21.80
C VAL A 183 -13.25 -11.59 -21.24
N ASP A 184 -13.87 -10.72 -22.04
CA ASP A 184 -15.07 -9.96 -21.65
C ASP A 184 -16.26 -10.89 -21.36
N GLU A 185 -16.47 -11.93 -22.17
CA GLU A 185 -17.53 -12.92 -21.94
C GLU A 185 -17.31 -13.68 -20.63
N TRP A 186 -16.05 -14.06 -20.35
CA TRP A 186 -15.69 -14.75 -19.12
C TRP A 186 -15.90 -13.87 -17.87
N LEU A 187 -15.50 -12.59 -17.93
CA LEU A 187 -15.78 -11.62 -16.85
C LEU A 187 -17.28 -11.43 -16.65
N GLY A 188 -18.06 -11.32 -17.74
CA GLY A 188 -19.52 -11.25 -17.64
C GLY A 188 -20.15 -12.48 -16.99
N ALA A 189 -19.56 -13.66 -17.17
CA ALA A 189 -19.99 -14.88 -16.48
C ALA A 189 -19.67 -14.85 -14.98
N VAL A 190 -18.51 -14.30 -14.58
CA VAL A 190 -18.16 -14.06 -13.17
C VAL A 190 -19.17 -13.10 -12.52
N ASP A 191 -19.48 -11.98 -13.18
CA ASP A 191 -20.45 -11.00 -12.68
C ASP A 191 -21.85 -11.63 -12.50
N ALA A 192 -22.27 -12.47 -13.44
CA ALA A 192 -23.54 -13.18 -13.34
C ALA A 192 -23.58 -14.15 -12.13
N VAL A 193 -22.47 -14.82 -11.82
CA VAL A 193 -22.34 -15.68 -10.64
C VAL A 193 -22.44 -14.86 -9.35
N VAL A 194 -21.82 -13.68 -9.29
CA VAL A 194 -21.91 -12.77 -8.14
C VAL A 194 -23.35 -12.32 -7.91
N GLU A 195 -24.04 -11.89 -8.97
CA GLU A 195 -25.43 -11.42 -8.86
C GLU A 195 -26.40 -12.55 -8.47
N GLU A 196 -26.19 -13.77 -8.97
CA GLU A 196 -26.97 -14.94 -8.56
C GLU A 196 -26.76 -15.25 -7.07
N ALA A 197 -25.52 -15.24 -6.58
CA ALA A 197 -25.22 -15.46 -5.16
C ALA A 197 -25.85 -14.38 -4.27
N ARG A 198 -25.80 -13.11 -4.68
CA ARG A 198 -26.47 -12.00 -3.98
C ARG A 198 -27.99 -12.16 -3.96
N ALA A 199 -28.60 -12.59 -5.06
CA ALA A 199 -30.03 -12.87 -5.13
C ALA A 199 -30.44 -14.04 -4.25
N MET A 200 -29.65 -15.12 -4.22
CA MET A 200 -29.85 -16.26 -3.32
C MET A 200 -29.77 -15.85 -1.85
N ALA A 201 -28.78 -15.04 -1.48
CA ALA A 201 -28.62 -14.52 -0.12
C ALA A 201 -29.84 -13.70 0.32
N LEU A 202 -30.32 -12.78 -0.53
CA LEU A 202 -31.50 -11.97 -0.24
C LEU A 202 -32.79 -12.82 -0.15
N ALA A 203 -32.90 -13.85 -0.98
CA ALA A 203 -34.02 -14.78 -0.93
C ALA A 203 -34.03 -15.64 0.33
N ALA A 204 -32.83 -16.01 0.84
CA ALA A 204 -32.67 -16.76 2.07
C ALA A 204 -32.93 -15.89 3.32
N ASP A 205 -32.54 -14.61 3.28
CA ASP A 205 -32.75 -13.65 4.36
C ASP A 205 -33.25 -12.29 3.83
N ALA A 206 -34.57 -12.12 3.85
CA ALA A 206 -35.22 -10.87 3.44
C ALA A 206 -34.86 -9.67 4.34
N SER A 207 -34.28 -9.88 5.53
CA SER A 207 -33.83 -8.78 6.39
C SER A 207 -32.63 -8.02 5.82
N LEU A 208 -31.94 -8.60 4.83
CA LEU A 208 -30.87 -7.97 4.08
C LEU A 208 -31.37 -6.90 3.09
N GLU A 209 -32.69 -6.81 2.85
CA GLU A 209 -33.27 -5.82 1.95
C GLU A 209 -32.87 -4.39 2.36
N GLY A 210 -32.31 -3.64 1.42
CA GLY A 210 -31.79 -2.29 1.68
C GLY A 210 -30.39 -2.22 2.30
N SER A 211 -29.70 -3.36 2.47
CA SER A 211 -28.30 -3.43 2.90
C SER A 211 -27.42 -4.01 1.79
N PRO A 212 -26.90 -3.19 0.85
CA PRO A 212 -26.01 -3.68 -0.22
C PRO A 212 -24.79 -4.43 0.33
N GLU A 213 -24.21 -3.94 1.43
CA GLU A 213 -23.08 -4.60 2.08
C GLU A 213 -23.48 -5.92 2.74
N GLY A 214 -24.64 -6.00 3.38
CA GLY A 214 -25.15 -7.25 3.95
C GLY A 214 -25.40 -8.32 2.87
N ILE A 215 -25.99 -7.91 1.74
CA ILE A 215 -26.22 -8.77 0.57
C ILE A 215 -24.88 -9.25 -0.01
N ARG A 216 -23.91 -8.34 -0.18
CA ARG A 216 -22.57 -8.68 -0.65
C ARG A 216 -21.89 -9.70 0.25
N ARG A 217 -21.84 -9.47 1.56
CA ARG A 217 -21.21 -10.38 2.53
C ARG A 217 -21.86 -11.76 2.55
N ALA A 218 -23.19 -11.81 2.56
CA ALA A 218 -23.91 -13.08 2.54
C ALA A 218 -23.73 -13.83 1.21
N GLY A 219 -23.68 -13.11 0.08
CA GLY A 219 -23.34 -13.68 -1.23
C GLY A 219 -21.92 -14.25 -1.25
N LEU A 220 -20.94 -13.53 -0.67
CA LEU A 220 -19.57 -14.01 -0.51
C LEU A 220 -19.52 -15.32 0.31
N GLU A 221 -20.29 -15.46 1.39
CA GLU A 221 -20.33 -16.72 2.14
C GLU A 221 -20.77 -17.90 1.25
N LEU A 222 -21.80 -17.70 0.41
CA LEU A 222 -22.28 -18.74 -0.52
C LEU A 222 -21.24 -19.07 -1.60
N LEU A 223 -20.51 -18.07 -2.09
CA LEU A 223 -19.46 -18.26 -3.10
C LEU A 223 -18.24 -18.98 -2.50
N ALA A 224 -17.81 -18.56 -1.31
CA ALA A 224 -16.68 -19.15 -0.60
C ALA A 224 -16.97 -20.59 -0.13
N SER A 225 -18.21 -20.92 0.24
CA SER A 225 -18.61 -22.28 0.65
C SER A 225 -18.89 -23.22 -0.52
N GLY A 226 -19.01 -22.70 -1.74
CA GLY A 226 -19.40 -23.49 -2.92
C GLY A 226 -20.91 -23.76 -3.02
N GLU A 227 -21.74 -23.10 -2.21
CA GLU A 227 -23.20 -23.27 -2.21
C GLU A 227 -23.89 -22.52 -3.36
N ALA A 228 -23.29 -21.45 -3.87
CA ALA A 228 -23.78 -20.73 -5.04
C ALA A 228 -23.42 -21.46 -6.37
N PRO A 229 -24.32 -21.52 -7.36
CA PRO A 229 -23.96 -22.01 -8.68
C PRO A 229 -22.82 -21.18 -9.30
N GLY A 230 -21.81 -21.87 -9.83
CA GLY A 230 -20.67 -21.21 -10.47
C GLY A 230 -19.57 -20.74 -9.51
N SER A 231 -19.60 -21.11 -8.22
CA SER A 231 -18.53 -20.78 -7.28
C SER A 231 -17.13 -21.19 -7.74
N GLU A 232 -16.98 -22.30 -8.49
CA GLU A 232 -15.67 -22.71 -9.04
C GLU A 232 -15.11 -21.66 -10.03
N LEU A 233 -15.96 -21.04 -10.85
CA LEU A 233 -15.58 -19.95 -11.75
C LEU A 233 -15.13 -18.72 -10.95
N TYR A 234 -15.88 -18.39 -9.89
CA TYR A 234 -15.57 -17.27 -9.02
C TYR A 234 -14.26 -17.48 -8.24
N GLN A 235 -13.99 -18.72 -7.79
CA GLN A 235 -12.74 -19.09 -7.14
C GLN A 235 -11.56 -19.04 -8.12
N THR A 236 -11.77 -19.43 -9.37
CA THR A 236 -10.75 -19.27 -10.44
C THR A 236 -10.44 -17.80 -10.68
N TYR A 237 -11.44 -16.92 -10.66
CA TYR A 237 -11.23 -15.48 -10.71
C TYR A 237 -10.41 -14.97 -9.51
N GLY A 238 -10.71 -15.47 -8.32
CA GLY A 238 -9.91 -15.22 -7.12
C GLY A 238 -8.46 -15.64 -7.25
N GLU A 239 -8.18 -16.80 -7.85
CA GLU A 239 -6.82 -17.28 -8.12
C GLU A 239 -6.07 -16.36 -9.08
N ILE A 240 -6.72 -15.89 -10.15
CA ILE A 240 -6.11 -14.97 -11.11
C ILE A 240 -5.74 -13.64 -10.43
N LEU A 241 -6.64 -13.10 -9.61
CA LEU A 241 -6.37 -11.91 -8.80
C LEU A 241 -5.23 -12.14 -7.79
N PHE A 242 -5.24 -13.29 -7.11
CA PHE A 242 -4.21 -13.69 -6.15
C PHE A 242 -2.82 -13.72 -6.79
N ASN A 243 -2.73 -14.11 -8.07
CA ASN A 243 -1.50 -14.20 -8.85
C ASN A 243 -1.28 -13.04 -9.84
N ASN A 244 -1.99 -11.90 -9.70
CA ASN A 244 -1.89 -10.80 -10.66
C ASN A 244 -0.44 -10.27 -10.81
N PRO A 245 0.21 -10.43 -12.00
CA PRO A 245 1.62 -10.09 -12.17
C PRO A 245 1.88 -8.58 -12.35
N ALA A 246 0.83 -7.77 -12.53
CA ALA A 246 0.97 -6.36 -12.84
C ALA A 246 1.83 -5.59 -11.83
N ALA A 247 2.62 -4.64 -12.33
CA ALA A 247 3.53 -3.81 -11.54
C ALA A 247 4.47 -4.62 -10.61
N GLY A 248 5.08 -5.70 -11.13
CA GLY A 248 5.94 -6.58 -10.33
C GLY A 248 5.17 -7.34 -9.23
N GLY A 249 3.89 -7.62 -9.50
CA GLY A 249 2.92 -8.23 -8.59
C GLY A 249 2.50 -7.35 -7.43
N THR A 250 2.63 -6.03 -7.50
CA THR A 250 2.34 -5.11 -6.39
C THR A 250 0.98 -5.37 -5.71
N TYR A 251 0.02 -5.89 -6.46
CA TYR A 251 -1.35 -6.18 -6.04
C TYR A 251 -1.64 -7.66 -5.78
N SER A 252 -0.63 -8.55 -5.91
CA SER A 252 -0.75 -9.99 -5.77
C SER A 252 -0.43 -10.47 -4.35
N CYS A 253 -1.32 -11.32 -3.81
CA CYS A 253 -1.11 -12.03 -2.56
C CYS A 253 0.01 -13.08 -2.67
N ALA A 254 0.19 -13.68 -3.85
CA ALA A 254 1.21 -14.71 -4.11
C ALA A 254 2.63 -14.24 -3.80
N ARG A 255 2.94 -12.94 -3.94
CA ARG A 255 4.24 -12.36 -3.56
C ARG A 255 4.65 -12.64 -2.12
N CYS A 256 3.68 -12.69 -1.21
CA CYS A 256 3.93 -12.95 0.19
C CYS A 256 3.64 -14.40 0.56
N HIS A 257 2.64 -15.01 -0.09
CA HIS A 257 2.09 -16.29 0.34
C HIS A 257 2.49 -17.48 -0.54
N THR A 258 3.25 -17.28 -1.61
CA THR A 258 3.74 -18.34 -2.50
C THR A 258 5.24 -18.19 -2.68
N TYR A 259 6.02 -19.11 -2.10
CA TYR A 259 7.47 -19.15 -2.34
C TYR A 259 7.76 -19.36 -3.83
N GLY A 260 8.76 -18.64 -4.35
CA GLY A 260 9.16 -18.75 -5.75
C GLY A 260 8.44 -17.81 -6.71
N TRP A 261 7.24 -17.33 -6.35
CA TRP A 261 6.40 -16.55 -7.27
C TRP A 261 7.08 -15.24 -7.72
N SER A 262 7.72 -14.51 -6.79
CA SER A 262 8.35 -13.22 -7.10
C SER A 262 9.61 -13.30 -7.97
N PHE A 263 10.07 -14.50 -8.33
CA PHE A 263 11.26 -14.69 -9.17
C PHE A 263 11.06 -15.81 -10.20
N ASP A 264 9.80 -16.09 -10.51
CA ASP A 264 9.35 -17.10 -11.47
C ASP A 264 10.05 -18.48 -11.34
N ALA A 265 10.00 -19.04 -10.14
CA ALA A 265 10.78 -20.23 -9.80
C ALA A 265 10.39 -21.52 -10.57
N THR A 266 9.27 -21.55 -11.28
CA THR A 266 8.75 -22.77 -11.94
C THR A 266 8.99 -22.84 -13.43
N THR A 267 9.46 -21.76 -14.05
CA THR A 267 9.77 -21.77 -15.48
C THR A 267 11.25 -22.06 -15.71
N ASP A 268 11.56 -22.61 -16.89
CA ASP A 268 12.94 -22.68 -17.38
C ASP A 268 13.41 -21.25 -17.69
N GLY A 269 13.83 -20.50 -16.67
CA GLY A 269 14.24 -19.12 -16.84
C GLY A 269 15.55 -18.98 -17.64
N ASP A 270 15.54 -18.10 -18.64
CA ASP A 270 16.71 -17.30 -19.09
C ASP A 270 17.24 -16.40 -17.94
N ASP A 271 16.45 -16.27 -16.85
CA ASP A 271 16.64 -15.30 -15.77
C ASP A 271 17.52 -15.77 -14.60
N SER A 272 18.16 -16.94 -14.70
CA SER A 272 19.27 -17.25 -13.80
C SER A 272 20.51 -16.50 -14.28
N ILE A 273 20.86 -15.43 -13.57
CA ILE A 273 22.01 -14.56 -13.92
C ILE A 273 23.33 -15.36 -13.88
N ASP A 274 23.33 -16.52 -13.22
CA ASP A 274 24.50 -17.38 -13.00
C ASP A 274 24.31 -18.87 -13.34
N GLY A 275 23.32 -19.23 -14.16
CA GLY A 275 23.34 -20.48 -14.94
C GLY A 275 22.82 -21.74 -14.25
N HIS A 276 21.70 -21.62 -13.53
CA HIS A 276 20.91 -22.78 -13.11
C HIS A 276 20.19 -23.37 -14.32
N ALA A 277 20.47 -24.64 -14.62
CA ALA A 277 19.77 -25.36 -15.67
C ALA A 277 18.43 -25.90 -15.14
N GLY A 278 17.34 -25.27 -15.54
CA GLY A 278 15.99 -25.70 -15.22
C GLY A 278 15.29 -24.85 -14.15
N PRO A 279 14.00 -25.11 -13.88
CA PRO A 279 13.27 -24.40 -12.85
C PRO A 279 13.85 -24.70 -11.47
N ILE A 280 13.72 -23.74 -10.55
CA ILE A 280 14.12 -23.91 -9.14
C ILE A 280 13.10 -24.78 -8.40
N LEU A 281 11.82 -24.72 -8.80
CA LEU A 281 10.71 -25.49 -8.26
C LEU A 281 10.00 -26.24 -9.39
N ASP A 282 9.59 -27.49 -9.15
CA ASP A 282 8.77 -28.24 -10.12
C ASP A 282 7.38 -27.60 -10.31
N SER A 283 6.81 -27.04 -9.24
CA SER A 283 5.52 -26.34 -9.23
C SER A 283 5.40 -25.44 -8.00
N TYR A 284 4.56 -24.42 -8.08
CA TYR A 284 4.21 -23.61 -6.91
C TYR A 284 3.31 -24.39 -5.94
N THR A 285 3.59 -24.24 -4.65
CA THR A 285 2.58 -24.48 -3.61
C THR A 285 1.86 -23.16 -3.36
N VAL A 286 0.80 -22.90 -4.12
CA VAL A 286 0.03 -21.64 -4.05
C VAL A 286 -0.49 -21.44 -2.62
N GLY A 287 -0.22 -20.29 -2.02
CA GLY A 287 -0.59 -20.02 -0.63
C GLY A 287 0.22 -20.80 0.42
N GLY A 288 1.27 -21.53 0.03
CA GLY A 288 2.09 -22.36 0.92
C GLY A 288 2.89 -21.59 1.98
N GLY A 289 2.88 -20.25 1.93
CA GLY A 289 3.60 -19.35 2.81
C GLY A 289 5.01 -19.02 2.31
N PHE A 290 5.48 -17.83 2.66
CA PHE A 290 6.86 -17.40 2.43
C PHE A 290 7.21 -16.20 3.35
N PHE A 291 6.92 -14.97 2.90
CA PHE A 291 6.98 -13.79 3.76
C PHE A 291 5.75 -13.71 4.66
N GLY A 292 4.60 -14.06 4.11
CA GLY A 292 3.35 -14.23 4.82
C GLY A 292 3.16 -15.67 5.30
N PRO A 293 2.19 -15.89 6.21
CA PRO A 293 1.84 -17.22 6.69
C PRO A 293 1.36 -18.14 5.55
N ASN A 294 1.39 -19.44 5.81
CA ASN A 294 0.71 -20.43 4.98
C ASN A 294 -0.82 -20.23 5.09
N LEU A 295 -1.50 -20.21 3.95
CA LEU A 295 -2.94 -20.02 3.79
C LEU A 295 -3.70 -21.33 3.51
N THR A 296 -2.99 -22.40 3.14
CA THR A 296 -3.55 -23.70 2.77
C THR A 296 -4.03 -24.51 3.98
N GLY A 297 -4.77 -25.59 3.72
CA GLY A 297 -5.08 -26.60 4.73
C GLY A 297 -6.03 -26.12 5.82
N GLY A 298 -6.86 -25.12 5.51
CA GLY A 298 -7.83 -24.52 6.43
C GLY A 298 -7.27 -23.43 7.33
N GLY A 299 -6.03 -22.98 7.14
CA GLY A 299 -5.43 -21.93 7.97
C GLY A 299 -6.23 -20.61 7.98
N THR A 300 -6.78 -20.22 6.83
CA THR A 300 -7.64 -19.03 6.71
C THR A 300 -8.99 -19.20 7.43
N LEU A 301 -9.58 -20.40 7.41
CA LEU A 301 -10.82 -20.73 8.12
C LEU A 301 -10.64 -20.73 9.64
N ASP A 302 -9.48 -21.17 10.11
CA ASP A 302 -9.14 -21.13 11.53
C ASP A 302 -8.93 -19.70 12.01
N GLN A 303 -8.32 -18.85 11.17
CA GLN A 303 -8.01 -17.45 11.49
C GLN A 303 -9.24 -16.54 11.40
N PHE A 304 -10.12 -16.74 10.41
CA PHE A 304 -11.31 -15.91 10.14
C PHE A 304 -12.58 -16.74 10.12
N GLU A 305 -13.46 -16.48 11.08
CA GLU A 305 -14.71 -17.24 11.27
C GLU A 305 -15.65 -17.13 10.05
N THR A 306 -15.71 -15.96 9.42
CA THR A 306 -16.56 -15.70 8.26
C THR A 306 -15.70 -15.20 7.09
N ALA A 307 -16.14 -15.46 5.86
CA ALA A 307 -15.53 -14.86 4.67
C ALA A 307 -15.60 -13.33 4.74
N GLY A 308 -16.68 -12.78 5.31
CA GLY A 308 -16.77 -11.36 5.62
C GLY A 308 -15.59 -10.85 6.46
N LEU A 309 -15.31 -11.44 7.62
CA LEU A 309 -14.19 -11.00 8.46
C LEU A 309 -12.83 -11.15 7.76
N HIS A 310 -12.70 -12.12 6.86
CA HIS A 310 -11.50 -12.28 6.05
C HIS A 310 -11.35 -11.11 5.06
N ALA A 311 -12.42 -10.73 4.35
CA ALA A 311 -12.42 -9.60 3.42
C ALA A 311 -12.12 -8.26 4.10
N ASP A 312 -12.63 -8.05 5.33
CA ASP A 312 -12.30 -6.86 6.13
C ASP A 312 -10.80 -6.77 6.42
N PHE A 313 -10.19 -7.90 6.75
CA PHE A 313 -8.76 -7.95 7.02
C PHE A 313 -7.92 -7.70 5.76
N ILE A 314 -8.27 -8.29 4.61
CA ILE A 314 -7.56 -8.01 3.34
C ILE A 314 -7.73 -6.54 2.93
N SER A 315 -8.92 -5.96 3.15
CA SER A 315 -9.18 -4.55 2.88
C SER A 315 -8.31 -3.64 3.76
N ALA A 316 -8.26 -3.89 5.07
CA ALA A 316 -7.56 -3.02 6.02
C ALA A 316 -6.05 -3.28 6.13
N GLY A 317 -5.61 -4.52 5.92
CA GLY A 317 -4.26 -4.98 6.21
C GLY A 317 -3.98 -5.19 7.70
N GLN A 318 -2.71 -5.40 8.03
CA GLN A 318 -2.25 -5.41 9.42
C GLN A 318 -1.92 -4.00 9.88
N SER A 319 -2.27 -3.66 11.12
CA SER A 319 -1.75 -2.48 11.80
C SER A 319 -0.71 -2.88 12.85
N ILE A 320 0.37 -2.11 12.95
CA ILE A 320 1.47 -2.34 13.90
C ILE A 320 0.90 -2.51 15.33
N GLY A 321 1.26 -3.63 15.96
CA GLY A 321 0.88 -3.93 17.35
C GLY A 321 -0.60 -4.27 17.61
N GLN A 322 -1.46 -4.24 16.59
CA GLN A 322 -2.87 -4.65 16.73
C GLN A 322 -3.04 -6.14 16.44
N THR A 323 -4.02 -6.77 17.08
CA THR A 323 -4.38 -8.17 16.76
C THR A 323 -5.42 -8.23 15.64
N TYR A 324 -5.43 -9.31 14.88
CA TYR A 324 -6.45 -9.59 13.86
C TYR A 324 -6.93 -11.03 13.94
N GLY A 325 -8.14 -11.30 13.41
CA GLY A 325 -8.75 -12.64 13.43
C GLY A 325 -8.72 -13.29 14.82
N ARG A 326 -8.50 -14.60 14.88
CA ARG A 326 -8.34 -15.36 16.14
C ARG A 326 -6.96 -15.20 16.78
N GLY A 327 -6.60 -13.96 17.13
CA GLY A 327 -5.38 -13.66 17.89
C GLY A 327 -4.09 -13.62 17.05
N GLY A 328 -4.22 -13.40 15.74
CA GLY A 328 -3.08 -13.10 14.89
C GLY A 328 -2.40 -11.81 15.34
N SER A 329 -1.06 -11.77 15.27
CA SER A 329 -0.29 -10.59 15.65
C SER A 329 -0.07 -9.71 14.43
N GLY A 330 -0.48 -8.44 14.51
CA GLY A 330 -0.18 -7.43 13.48
C GLY A 330 1.29 -7.05 13.39
N GLY A 331 2.15 -7.59 14.28
CA GLY A 331 3.59 -7.49 14.19
C GLY A 331 4.07 -6.08 13.87
N ASN A 332 4.75 -5.95 12.73
CA ASN A 332 5.28 -4.72 12.17
C ASN A 332 4.50 -4.20 10.94
N GLY A 333 3.23 -4.59 10.77
CA GLY A 333 2.36 -4.05 9.70
C GLY A 333 2.78 -4.50 8.28
N GLN A 334 3.37 -5.69 8.15
CA GLN A 334 3.92 -6.15 6.86
C GLN A 334 2.88 -6.68 5.89
N MET A 335 1.67 -7.04 6.37
CA MET A 335 0.54 -7.34 5.48
C MET A 335 -0.13 -6.03 5.05
N PRO A 336 -0.01 -5.63 3.76
CA PRO A 336 -0.68 -4.43 3.25
C PRO A 336 -2.21 -4.53 3.32
N GLY A 337 -2.87 -3.39 3.38
CA GLY A 337 -4.28 -3.27 3.06
C GLY A 337 -4.48 -3.07 1.55
N PHE A 338 -5.58 -3.58 1.02
CA PHE A 338 -5.92 -3.43 -0.40
C PHE A 338 -7.16 -2.55 -0.65
N GLY A 339 -7.89 -2.21 0.41
CA GLY A 339 -8.98 -1.24 0.40
C GLY A 339 -8.49 0.21 0.44
N PRO A 340 -9.42 1.19 0.49
CA PRO A 340 -9.04 2.59 0.59
C PRO A 340 -8.44 2.87 1.97
N ARG A 341 -7.42 3.73 2.02
CA ARG A 341 -6.74 4.08 3.27
C ARG A 341 -6.79 5.59 3.48
N THR A 342 -7.20 6.02 4.66
CA THR A 342 -7.10 7.43 5.08
C THR A 342 -5.94 7.58 6.05
N ASP A 343 -5.14 8.61 5.81
CA ASP A 343 -4.09 9.07 6.71
C ASP A 343 -4.61 10.34 7.41
N ASP A 344 -5.10 10.17 8.63
CA ASP A 344 -5.79 11.24 9.37
C ASP A 344 -4.84 12.43 9.66
N ASP A 345 -3.55 12.15 9.91
CA ASP A 345 -2.56 13.17 10.20
C ASP A 345 -2.22 14.04 8.98
N LEU A 346 -2.40 13.49 7.78
CA LEU A 346 -2.18 14.18 6.50
C LEU A 346 -3.47 14.72 5.88
N GLU A 347 -4.63 14.33 6.40
CA GLU A 347 -5.95 14.56 5.80
C GLU A 347 -6.02 14.07 4.34
N VAL A 348 -5.32 12.96 4.02
CA VAL A 348 -5.26 12.38 2.67
C VAL A 348 -5.91 10.99 2.67
N THR A 349 -6.78 10.76 1.70
CA THR A 349 -7.30 9.43 1.39
C THR A 349 -6.62 8.90 0.14
N TYR A 350 -5.91 7.78 0.29
CA TYR A 350 -5.33 7.01 -0.80
C TYR A 350 -6.36 6.03 -1.37
N PRO A 351 -6.39 5.85 -2.70
CA PRO A 351 -7.38 5.01 -3.35
C PRO A 351 -7.14 3.53 -3.02
N ALA A 352 -8.23 2.76 -3.03
CA ALA A 352 -8.19 1.32 -2.89
C ALA A 352 -7.45 0.70 -4.08
N THR A 353 -6.60 -0.30 -3.81
CA THR A 353 -5.91 -1.02 -4.88
C THR A 353 -6.77 -2.08 -5.53
N LEU A 354 -7.65 -2.73 -4.76
CA LEU A 354 -8.60 -3.72 -5.23
C LEU A 354 -10.03 -3.25 -4.93
N THR A 355 -10.99 -3.68 -5.75
CA THR A 355 -12.40 -3.43 -5.46
C THR A 355 -12.89 -4.39 -4.38
N PRO A 356 -13.99 -4.06 -3.68
CA PRO A 356 -14.58 -4.99 -2.72
C PRO A 356 -14.91 -6.36 -3.34
N ASP A 357 -15.34 -6.41 -4.59
CA ASP A 357 -15.68 -7.68 -5.27
C ASP A 357 -14.44 -8.47 -5.70
N GLN A 358 -13.33 -7.79 -6.04
CA GLN A 358 -12.03 -8.44 -6.26
C GLN A 358 -11.48 -9.04 -4.96
N ILE A 359 -11.58 -8.31 -3.84
CA ILE A 359 -11.18 -8.84 -2.52
C ILE A 359 -12.03 -10.06 -2.15
N ASP A 360 -13.33 -10.01 -2.37
CA ASP A 360 -14.23 -11.14 -2.11
C ASP A 360 -13.87 -12.38 -2.95
N ALA A 361 -13.46 -12.19 -4.21
CA ALA A 361 -13.01 -13.30 -5.06
C ALA A 361 -11.72 -13.93 -4.52
N ILE A 362 -10.74 -13.12 -4.11
CA ILE A 362 -9.52 -13.59 -3.44
C ILE A 362 -9.88 -14.36 -2.17
N VAL A 363 -10.79 -13.84 -1.35
CA VAL A 363 -11.25 -14.53 -0.13
C VAL A 363 -11.91 -15.87 -0.44
N ALA A 364 -12.75 -15.93 -1.46
CA ALA A 364 -13.39 -17.18 -1.88
C ALA A 364 -12.34 -18.21 -2.32
N PHE A 365 -11.31 -17.79 -3.05
CA PHE A 365 -10.18 -18.64 -3.42
C PHE A 365 -9.37 -19.09 -2.21
N GLU A 366 -8.90 -18.16 -1.37
CA GLU A 366 -8.02 -18.45 -0.23
C GLU A 366 -8.67 -19.34 0.85
N ARG A 367 -10.00 -19.35 0.93
CA ARG A 367 -10.76 -20.23 1.83
C ARG A 367 -10.87 -21.67 1.31
N ASN A 368 -10.45 -21.93 0.08
CA ASN A 368 -10.47 -23.23 -0.59
C ASN A 368 -9.06 -23.78 -0.91
N LEU A 369 -8.01 -23.18 -0.34
CA LEU A 369 -6.59 -23.57 -0.49
C LEU A 369 -6.14 -24.74 0.39
#